data_AF-A0A172Z1U3-F1
#
_entry.id   AF-A0A172Z1U3-F1
#
_cell.length_a   1.000
_cell.length_b   1.000
_cell.length_c   1.000
_cell.angle_alpha   90.00
_cell.angle_beta   90.00
_cell.angle_gamma   90.00
#
_symmetry.space_group_name_H-M   'P 1'
#
loop_
_entity.id
_entity.type
_entity.pdbx_description
1 polymer ?
#
loop_
_entity_poly.entity_id
_entity_poly.type
_entity_poly.pdbx_seq_one_letter_code
_entity_poly.pdbx_strand_id
1 'polypeptide(L)'
;MANHIAPLKAKTAKVEAQLLNEERTFVYVAEQWLAFKSPDLVSKSVAGFRGALNNYVFPVIGKKQVSEIKLEHITTIITEMRRQRILAMASHVRTQCRYW
;
A
#
# COMPACT_ATOMS: atom_id res chain seq x y z
N MET A 1 27.95 -27.78 22.26
CA MET A 1 26.52 -27.59 22.60
C MET A 1 25.75 -27.41 21.30
N ALA A 2 24.80 -28.29 21.02
CA ALA A 2 24.06 -28.33 19.76
C ALA A 2 22.87 -27.35 19.80
N ASN A 3 22.98 -26.22 19.09
CA ASN A 3 21.82 -25.35 18.83
C ASN A 3 21.11 -25.84 17.56
N HIS A 4 20.40 -26.97 17.70
CA HIS A 4 19.46 -27.46 16.71
C HIS A 4 18.15 -26.67 16.80
N ILE A 5 18.19 -25.37 16.47
CA ILE A 5 16.98 -24.59 16.25
C ILE A 5 16.51 -24.90 14.83
N ALA A 6 15.64 -25.91 14.77
CA ALA A 6 14.94 -26.49 13.65
C ALA A 6 14.87 -25.63 12.36
N PRO A 7 15.38 -26.14 11.22
CA PRO A 7 15.13 -25.58 9.88
C PRO A 7 13.63 -25.46 9.54
N LEU A 8 12.79 -26.21 10.26
CA LEU A 8 11.34 -26.24 10.12
C LEU A 8 10.67 -24.92 10.57
N LYS A 9 11.13 -24.29 11.68
CA LYS A 9 10.56 -23.01 12.15
C LYS A 9 10.82 -21.85 11.18
N ALA A 10 11.99 -21.85 10.52
CA ALA A 10 12.33 -20.86 9.51
C ALA A 10 11.55 -21.06 8.20
N LYS A 11 11.17 -22.30 7.87
CA LYS A 11 10.31 -22.60 6.72
C LYS A 11 8.85 -22.24 6.98
N THR A 12 8.31 -22.53 8.17
CA THR A 12 6.95 -22.09 8.55
C THR A 12 6.84 -20.58 8.65
N ALA A 13 7.84 -19.87 9.19
CA ALA A 13 7.81 -18.41 9.23
C ALA A 13 7.82 -17.76 7.84
N LYS A 14 8.49 -18.38 6.85
CA LYS A 14 8.44 -17.93 5.44
C LYS A 14 7.09 -18.22 4.80
N VAL A 15 6.47 -19.37 5.10
CA VAL A 15 5.15 -19.75 4.59
C VAL A 15 4.04 -18.91 5.24
N GLU A 16 4.11 -18.63 6.55
CA GLU A 16 3.20 -17.73 7.24
C GLU A 16 3.39 -16.28 6.78
N ALA A 17 4.62 -15.83 6.52
CA ALA A 17 4.86 -14.52 5.91
C ALA A 17 4.34 -14.46 4.46
N GLN A 18 4.36 -15.57 3.72
CA GLN A 18 3.79 -15.68 2.37
C GLN A 18 2.25 -15.69 2.40
N LEU A 19 1.63 -16.47 3.28
CA LEU A 19 0.17 -16.49 3.51
C LEU A 19 -0.36 -15.15 4.03
N LEU A 20 0.39 -14.51 4.94
CA LEU A 20 0.09 -13.14 5.37
C LEU A 20 0.28 -12.14 4.23
N ASN A 21 1.15 -12.40 3.25
CA ASN A 21 1.29 -11.55 2.06
C ASN A 21 0.15 -11.77 1.06
N GLU A 22 -0.36 -13.00 0.96
CA GLU A 22 -1.45 -13.38 0.06
C GLU A 22 -2.79 -12.78 0.49
N GLU A 23 -3.05 -12.59 1.79
CA GLU A 23 -4.29 -11.95 2.27
C GLU A 23 -4.19 -10.43 2.49
N ARG A 24 -2.99 -9.84 2.31
CA ARG A 24 -2.82 -8.40 2.54
C ARG A 24 -3.39 -7.60 1.39
N THR A 25 -4.57 -7.05 1.64
CA THR A 25 -5.20 -6.04 0.80
C THR A 25 -4.33 -4.78 0.73
N PHE A 26 -4.50 -4.00 -0.34
CA PHE A 26 -3.78 -2.73 -0.49
C PHE A 26 -4.00 -1.79 0.69
N VAL A 27 -5.21 -1.76 1.26
CA VAL A 27 -5.52 -0.93 2.46
C VAL A 27 -4.59 -1.28 3.61
N TYR A 28 -4.40 -2.57 3.89
CA TYR A 28 -3.54 -2.98 4.99
C TYR A 28 -2.09 -2.54 4.77
N VAL A 29 -1.55 -2.79 3.57
CA VAL A 29 -0.16 -2.41 3.25
C VAL A 29 0.01 -0.90 3.26
N ALA A 30 -1.00 -0.17 2.78
CA ALA A 30 -1.03 1.28 2.79
C ALA A 30 -0.95 1.88 4.19
N GLU A 31 -1.73 1.33 5.12
CA GLU A 31 -1.73 1.77 6.50
C GLU A 31 -0.43 1.43 7.22
N GLN A 32 0.15 0.26 6.97
CA GLN A 32 1.44 -0.14 7.52
C GLN A 32 2.59 0.74 7.00
N TRP A 33 2.61 1.01 5.68
CA TRP A 33 3.59 1.92 5.09
C TRP A 33 3.45 3.32 5.69
N LEU A 34 2.22 3.81 5.85
CA LEU A 34 1.99 5.12 6.44
C LEU A 34 2.40 5.16 7.92
N ALA A 35 2.14 4.10 8.69
CA ALA A 35 2.58 4.00 10.08
C ALA A 35 4.12 4.03 10.16
N PHE A 36 4.79 3.27 9.30
CA PHE A 36 6.26 3.25 9.20
C PHE A 36 6.84 4.60 8.76
N LYS A 37 6.19 5.29 7.81
CA LYS A 37 6.66 6.56 7.25
C LYS A 37 6.26 7.77 8.08
N SER A 38 5.25 7.64 8.94
CA SER A 38 4.73 8.75 9.76
C SER A 38 5.78 9.47 10.63
N PRO A 39 6.82 8.83 11.20
CA PRO A 39 7.86 9.52 11.97
C PRO A 39 8.69 10.49 11.12
N ASP A 40 8.83 10.22 9.82
CA ASP A 40 9.60 11.04 8.87
C ASP A 40 8.74 12.15 8.23
N LEU A 41 7.42 12.14 8.46
CA LEU A 41 6.47 13.01 7.78
C LEU A 41 5.84 13.99 8.75
N VAL A 42 5.72 15.25 8.32
CA VAL A 42 4.95 16.25 9.07
C VAL A 42 3.49 15.82 9.14
N SER A 43 2.85 15.97 10.30
CA SER A 43 1.47 15.51 10.58
C SER A 43 0.43 15.97 9.55
N LYS A 44 0.56 17.21 9.05
CA LYS A 44 -0.30 17.76 7.97
C LYS A 44 -0.20 16.93 6.67
N SER A 45 0.98 16.44 6.34
CA SER A 45 1.20 15.58 5.18
C SER A 45 0.57 14.22 5.39
N VAL A 46 0.74 13.61 6.57
CA VAL A 46 0.14 12.29 6.91
C VAL A 46 -1.40 12.32 6.78
N ALA A 47 -2.05 13.39 7.24
CA ALA A 47 -3.49 13.58 7.07
C ALA A 47 -3.88 13.72 5.59
N GLY A 48 -3.09 14.46 4.80
CA GLY A 48 -3.28 14.57 3.35
C GLY A 48 -3.13 13.24 2.60
N PHE A 49 -2.12 12.43 2.97
CA PHE A 49 -1.93 11.07 2.47
C PHE A 49 -3.16 10.19 2.76
N ARG A 50 -3.63 10.16 4.01
CA ARG A 50 -4.85 9.40 4.37
C ARG A 50 -6.08 9.85 3.60
N GLY A 51 -6.28 11.17 3.45
CA GLY A 51 -7.40 11.71 2.70
C GLY A 51 -7.38 11.29 1.23
N ALA A 52 -6.21 11.35 0.59
CA ALA A 52 -6.05 10.93 -0.81
C ALA A 52 -6.30 9.42 -0.98
N LEU A 53 -5.75 8.60 -0.07
CA LEU A 53 -5.94 7.15 -0.08
C LEU A 53 -7.41 6.76 0.10
N ASN A 54 -8.08 7.31 1.13
CA ASN A 54 -9.48 7.00 1.43
C ASN A 54 -10.46 7.41 0.32
N ASN A 55 -10.24 8.58 -0.29
CA ASN A 55 -11.20 9.14 -1.25
C ASN A 55 -11.03 8.60 -2.67
N TYR A 56 -9.79 8.28 -3.07
CA TYR A 56 -9.50 8.00 -4.49
C TYR A 56 -8.89 6.63 -4.73
N VAL A 57 -8.06 6.12 -3.81
CA VAL A 57 -7.29 4.89 -4.04
C VAL A 57 -8.01 3.67 -3.49
N PHE A 58 -8.46 3.72 -2.24
CA PHE A 58 -9.13 2.61 -1.57
C PHE A 58 -10.45 2.18 -2.21
N PRO A 59 -11.30 3.09 -2.75
CA PRO A 59 -12.51 2.68 -3.45
C PRO A 59 -12.25 1.83 -4.69
N VAL A 60 -11.07 1.96 -5.32
CA VAL A 60 -10.74 1.29 -6.59
C VAL A 60 -9.90 0.03 -6.38
N ILE A 61 -8.84 0.11 -5.57
CA ILE A 61 -7.89 -0.99 -5.35
C ILE A 61 -7.74 -1.41 -3.90
N GLY A 62 -8.42 -0.75 -2.96
CA GLY A 62 -8.21 -0.95 -1.53
C GLY A 62 -8.44 -2.39 -1.06
N LYS A 63 -9.45 -3.05 -1.64
CA LYS A 63 -9.81 -4.45 -1.32
C LYS A 63 -9.05 -5.48 -2.15
N LYS A 64 -8.28 -5.05 -3.15
CA LYS A 64 -7.48 -5.97 -3.99
C LYS A 64 -6.23 -6.40 -3.22
N GLN A 65 -5.81 -7.63 -3.45
CA GLN A 65 -4.51 -8.10 -2.95
C GLN A 65 -3.39 -7.35 -3.64
N VAL A 66 -2.30 -7.07 -2.92
CA VAL A 66 -1.16 -6.33 -3.48
C VAL A 66 -0.55 -7.05 -4.69
N SER A 67 -0.54 -8.38 -4.69
CA SER A 67 -0.10 -9.23 -5.81
C SER A 67 -0.88 -8.99 -7.11
N GLU A 68 -2.15 -8.57 -7.02
CA GLU A 68 -3.02 -8.34 -8.16
C GLU A 68 -2.98 -6.89 -8.67
N ILE A 69 -2.31 -5.98 -7.95
CA ILE A 69 -2.29 -4.57 -8.30
C ILE A 69 -1.31 -4.35 -9.45
N LYS A 70 -1.88 -4.05 -10.61
CA LYS A 70 -1.14 -3.69 -11.82
C LYS A 70 -1.13 -2.19 -12.05
N LEU A 71 -0.18 -1.75 -12.89
CA LEU A 71 -0.05 -0.36 -13.31
C LEU A 71 -1.34 0.20 -13.96
N GLU A 72 -2.12 -0.66 -14.60
CA GLU A 72 -3.40 -0.30 -15.21
C GLU A 72 -4.38 0.27 -14.18
N HIS A 73 -4.45 -0.30 -12.97
CA HIS A 73 -5.35 0.19 -11.93
C HIS A 73 -4.95 1.58 -11.43
N ILE A 74 -3.65 1.84 -11.28
CA ILE A 74 -3.13 3.17 -10.92
C ILE A 74 -3.44 4.17 -12.04
N THR A 75 -3.29 3.76 -13.29
CA THR A 75 -3.60 4.59 -14.46
C THR A 75 -5.10 4.92 -14.53
N THR A 76 -5.97 3.96 -14.21
CA THR A 76 -7.43 4.19 -14.12
C THR A 76 -7.75 5.23 -13.05
N ILE A 77 -7.18 5.12 -11.84
CA ILE A 77 -7.39 6.10 -10.76
C ILE A 77 -6.98 7.51 -11.24
N ILE A 78 -5.77 7.64 -11.80
CA ILE A 78 -5.27 8.94 -12.30
C ILE A 78 -6.17 9.50 -13.42
N THR A 79 -6.67 8.63 -14.31
CA THR A 79 -7.54 9.01 -15.42
C THR A 79 -8.89 9.52 -14.91
N GLU A 80 -9.49 8.85 -13.93
CA GLU A 80 -10.73 9.29 -13.29
C GLU A 80 -10.55 10.61 -12.54
N MET A 81 -9.43 10.80 -11.85
CA MET A 81 -9.12 12.07 -11.21
C MET A 81 -8.95 13.21 -12.22
N ARG A 82 -8.36 12.94 -13.39
CA ARG A 82 -8.29 13.92 -14.49
C ARG A 82 -9.69 14.24 -15.03
N ARG A 83 -10.56 13.24 -15.18
CA ARG A 83 -11.96 13.43 -15.61
C ARG A 83 -12.74 14.32 -14.64
N GLN A 84 -12.51 14.17 -13.34
CA GLN A 84 -13.11 14.99 -12.28
C GLN A 84 -12.48 16.39 -12.14
N ARG A 85 -11.52 16.76 -13.01
CA ARG A 85 -10.79 18.04 -13.01
C ARG A 85 -9.98 18.33 -11.73
N ILE A 86 -9.64 17.32 -10.94
CA ILE A 86 -8.81 17.44 -9.73
C ILE A 86 -7.32 17.18 -10.02
N LEU A 87 -6.76 17.93 -10.98
CA LEU A 87 -5.42 17.70 -11.54
C LEU A 87 -4.28 17.78 -10.52
N ALA A 88 -4.34 18.72 -9.57
CA ALA A 88 -3.34 18.85 -8.52
C ALA A 88 -3.27 17.59 -7.63
N MET A 89 -4.43 17.00 -7.31
CA MET A 89 -4.51 15.77 -6.53
C MET A 89 -4.06 14.55 -7.35
N ALA A 90 -4.36 14.51 -8.65
CA ALA A 90 -3.90 13.44 -9.53
C ALA A 90 -2.36 13.38 -9.63
N SER A 91 -1.71 14.54 -9.75
CA SER A 91 -0.24 14.64 -9.72
C SER A 91 0.34 14.24 -8.37
N HIS A 92 -0.34 14.59 -7.29
CA HIS A 92 0.07 14.20 -5.94
C HIS A 92 0.01 12.68 -5.79
N VAL A 93 -1.14 12.04 -6.07
CA VAL A 93 -1.34 10.58 -6.00
C VAL A 93 -0.33 9.83 -6.86
N ARG A 94 -0.07 10.27 -8.10
CA ARG A 94 0.95 9.65 -8.96
C ARG A 94 2.33 9.66 -8.32
N THR A 95 2.69 10.76 -7.67
CA THR A 95 3.98 10.89 -6.98
C THR A 95 4.03 9.95 -5.79
N GLN A 96 2.95 9.84 -5.02
CA GLN A 96 2.87 8.91 -3.89
C GLN A 96 3.02 7.46 -4.35
N CYS A 97 2.22 7.01 -5.33
CA CYS A 97 2.29 5.65 -5.86
C CYS A 97 3.65 5.28 -6.48
N ARG A 98 4.50 6.25 -6.85
CA ARG A 98 5.85 5.98 -7.35
C ARG A 98 6.83 5.58 -6.24
N TYR A 99 6.60 6.04 -5.01
CA TYR A 99 7.45 5.74 -3.86
C TYR A 99 6.98 4.49 -3.07
N TRP A 100 5.95 3.82 -3.58
CA TRP A 100 5.31 2.65 -2.97
C TRP A 100 5.75 1.37 -3.68
#